data_AF-A0A7S1S3N2-F1
#
_entry.id   AF-A0A7S1S3N2-F1
#
_cell.length_a   1.000
_cell.length_b   1.000
_cell.length_c   1.000
_cell.angle_alpha   90.00
_cell.angle_beta   90.00
_cell.angle_gamma   90.00
#
_symmetry.space_group_name_H-M   'P 1'
#
loop_
_entity.id
_entity.type
_entity.pdbx_description
1 polymer ?
#
loop_
_entity_poly.entity_id
_entity_poly.type
_entity_poly.pdbx_seq_one_letter_code
_entity_poly.pdbx_strand_id
1 'polypeptide(L)'
;RARASAGQRVLVHGASGAVGLAAVQLAKDMGCFVAGTAGTAQGEQAVRAAGADAVVSHRADGYVARLQELSPEGFDVILEMAAHANLPLDLALASKRSCVCIIGSKAEPVGVNPRATMVKEVDVRGVFLGTQTAEERAETHRALQ
;
A
#
# COMPACT_ATOMS: atom_id res chain seq x y z
N ARG A 1 11.27 -4.17 2.71
CA ARG A 1 11.03 -4.95 1.47
C ARG A 1 10.61 -4.08 0.28
N ALA A 2 9.65 -3.16 0.44
CA ALA A 2 9.20 -2.27 -0.64
C ALA A 2 10.25 -1.27 -1.18
N ARG A 3 11.30 -0.99 -0.39
CA ARG A 3 12.35 0.01 -0.70
C ARG A 3 11.78 1.41 -0.98
N ALA A 4 10.73 1.79 -0.25
CA ALA A 4 10.16 3.14 -0.31
C ALA A 4 11.23 4.19 0.02
N SER A 5 11.21 5.30 -0.70
CA SER A 5 12.15 6.42 -0.52
C SER A 5 11.45 7.77 -0.68
N ALA A 6 12.09 8.82 -0.19
CA ALA A 6 11.57 10.17 -0.24
C ALA A 6 11.15 10.59 -1.67
N GLY A 7 10.01 11.27 -1.78
CA GLY A 7 9.44 11.72 -3.04
C GLY A 7 8.57 10.68 -3.76
N GLN A 8 8.57 9.41 -3.33
CA GLN A 8 7.68 8.39 -3.87
C GLN A 8 6.23 8.53 -3.36
N ARG A 9 5.31 7.96 -4.13
CA ARG A 9 3.87 7.94 -3.83
C ARG A 9 3.48 6.55 -3.33
N VAL A 10 2.97 6.48 -2.11
CA VAL A 10 2.60 5.24 -1.43
C VAL A 10 1.08 5.18 -1.27
N LEU A 11 0.48 4.07 -1.68
CA LEU A 11 -0.91 3.74 -1.38
C LEU A 11 -0.95 2.67 -0.28
N VAL A 12 -1.70 2.93 0.78
CA VAL A 12 -1.97 1.97 1.86
C VAL A 12 -3.43 1.57 1.80
N HIS A 13 -3.71 0.37 1.32
CA HIS A 13 -5.06 -0.20 1.39
C HIS A 13 -5.35 -0.71 2.80
N GLY A 14 -6.57 -0.50 3.32
CA GLY A 14 -6.90 -0.89 4.69
C GLY A 14 -6.09 -0.13 5.75
N ALA A 15 -5.78 1.14 5.47
CA ALA A 15 -4.88 1.97 6.26
C ALA A 15 -5.32 2.19 7.72
N SER A 16 -6.61 2.04 8.03
CA SER A 16 -7.13 2.23 9.39
C SER A 16 -6.86 1.06 10.35
N GLY A 17 -6.33 -0.07 9.86
CA GLY A 17 -5.92 -1.20 10.71
C GLY A 17 -4.56 -0.97 11.37
N ALA A 18 -4.19 -1.79 12.35
CA ALA A 18 -2.93 -1.64 13.10
C ALA A 18 -1.69 -1.60 12.19
N VAL A 19 -1.59 -2.52 11.24
CA VAL A 19 -0.49 -2.56 10.25
C VAL A 19 -0.56 -1.35 9.31
N GLY A 20 -1.75 -0.95 8.89
CA GLY A 20 -1.97 0.18 8.00
C GLY A 20 -1.54 1.51 8.62
N LEU A 21 -1.90 1.77 9.88
CA LEU A 21 -1.54 3.00 10.59
C LEU A 21 -0.03 3.11 10.78
N ALA A 22 0.63 2.02 11.18
CA ALA A 22 2.09 1.97 11.28
C ALA A 22 2.73 2.21 9.91
N ALA A 23 2.20 1.60 8.85
CA ALA A 23 2.71 1.79 7.50
C ALA A 23 2.57 3.23 6.99
N VAL A 24 1.46 3.90 7.30
CA VAL A 24 1.28 5.33 6.99
C VAL A 24 2.35 6.16 7.68
N GLN A 25 2.54 6.00 9.00
CA GLN A 25 3.54 6.74 9.77
C GLN A 25 4.95 6.54 9.20
N LEU A 26 5.35 5.28 8.98
CA LEU A 26 6.68 4.96 8.44
C LEU A 26 6.90 5.55 7.05
N ALA A 27 5.92 5.47 6.15
CA ALA A 27 6.04 6.06 4.82
C ALA A 27 6.13 7.60 4.87
N LYS A 28 5.39 8.24 5.79
CA LYS A 28 5.50 9.68 6.03
C LYS A 28 6.85 10.08 6.57
N ASP A 29 7.39 9.35 7.54
CA ASP A 29 8.72 9.60 8.12
C ASP A 29 9.83 9.42 7.06
N MET A 30 9.62 8.56 6.07
CA MET A 30 10.51 8.40 4.90
C MET A 30 10.39 9.52 3.86
N GLY A 31 9.54 10.52 4.06
CA GLY A 31 9.34 11.64 3.12
C GLY A 31 8.50 11.28 1.90
N CYS A 32 7.66 10.26 1.99
CA CYS A 32 6.74 9.89 0.90
C CYS A 32 5.47 10.76 0.91
N PHE A 33 4.82 10.84 -0.26
CA PHE A 33 3.39 11.15 -0.33
C PHE A 33 2.60 9.88 -0.02
N VAL A 34 1.62 9.94 0.88
CA VAL A 34 0.85 8.78 1.35
C VAL A 34 -0.64 9.01 1.15
N ALA A 35 -1.25 8.13 0.34
CA ALA A 35 -2.69 7.97 0.28
C ALA A 35 -3.11 6.73 1.07
N GLY A 36 -4.09 6.85 1.96
CA GLY A 36 -4.64 5.73 2.71
C GLY A 36 -6.11 5.50 2.41
N THR A 37 -6.55 4.23 2.38
CA THR A 37 -7.99 3.91 2.28
C THR A 37 -8.55 3.39 3.60
N ALA A 38 -9.77 3.83 3.92
CA ALA A 38 -10.54 3.39 5.08
C ALA A 38 -12.03 3.25 4.72
N GLY A 39 -12.82 2.56 5.55
CA GLY A 39 -14.23 2.26 5.24
C GLY A 39 -15.25 2.91 6.16
N THR A 40 -14.80 3.67 7.17
CA THR A 40 -15.66 4.34 8.14
C THR A 40 -15.08 5.72 8.44
N ALA A 41 -15.93 6.68 8.83
CA ALA A 41 -15.48 8.03 9.19
C ALA A 41 -14.42 8.02 10.31
N GLN A 42 -14.59 7.14 11.30
CA GLN A 42 -13.60 6.96 12.37
C GLN A 42 -12.26 6.41 11.82
N GLY A 43 -12.30 5.43 10.92
CA GLY A 43 -11.11 4.90 10.27
C GLY A 43 -10.41 5.96 9.42
N GLU A 44 -11.17 6.77 8.69
CA GLU A 44 -10.62 7.88 7.91
C GLU A 44 -9.94 8.92 8.80
N GLN A 45 -10.54 9.27 9.94
CA GLN A 45 -9.94 10.18 10.90
C GLN A 45 -8.64 9.61 11.49
N ALA A 46 -8.61 8.32 11.83
CA ALA A 46 -7.40 7.66 12.32
C ALA A 46 -6.26 7.70 11.30
N VAL A 47 -6.56 7.46 10.02
CA VAL A 47 -5.57 7.52 8.94
C VAL A 47 -5.04 8.95 8.72
N ARG A 48 -5.91 9.97 8.81
CA ARG A 48 -5.47 11.38 8.77
C ARG A 48 -4.57 11.70 9.95
N ALA A 49 -4.94 11.26 11.16
CA ALA A 49 -4.14 11.49 12.36
C ALA A 49 -2.78 10.77 12.31
N ALA A 50 -2.67 9.65 11.60
CA ALA A 50 -1.42 8.97 11.34
C ALA A 50 -0.51 9.69 10.33
N GLY A 51 -0.99 10.75 9.66
CA GLY A 51 -0.19 11.64 8.81
C GLY A 51 -0.39 11.46 7.30
N ALA A 52 -1.35 10.66 6.85
CA ALA A 52 -1.63 10.50 5.42
C ALA A 52 -1.99 11.84 4.75
N ASP A 53 -1.38 12.13 3.60
CA ASP A 53 -1.65 13.35 2.81
C ASP A 53 -3.06 13.32 2.20
N ALA A 54 -3.53 12.12 1.86
CA ALA A 54 -4.87 11.91 1.35
C ALA A 54 -5.51 10.67 1.98
N VAL A 55 -6.81 10.78 2.27
CA VAL A 55 -7.60 9.65 2.76
C VAL A 55 -8.84 9.51 1.89
N VAL A 56 -9.05 8.30 1.39
CA VAL A 56 -10.14 7.97 0.46
C VAL A 56 -10.98 6.85 1.05
N SER A 57 -12.30 7.06 1.10
CA SER A 57 -13.22 6.02 1.51
C SER A 57 -13.33 4.95 0.42
N HIS A 58 -12.94 3.70 0.66
CA HIS A 58 -13.08 2.63 -0.34
C HIS A 58 -14.54 2.18 -0.53
N ARG A 59 -15.47 2.77 0.22
CA ARG A 59 -16.93 2.58 0.08
C ARG A 59 -17.61 3.69 -0.73
N ALA A 60 -16.88 4.77 -1.04
CA ALA A 60 -17.43 5.86 -1.82
C ALA A 60 -17.46 5.48 -3.31
N ASP A 61 -18.51 5.93 -4.00
CA ASP A 61 -18.58 5.82 -5.45
C ASP A 61 -17.40 6.58 -6.08
N GLY A 62 -16.78 5.97 -7.10
CA GLY A 62 -15.67 6.59 -7.82
C GLY A 62 -14.36 6.70 -7.03
N TYR A 63 -14.20 6.02 -5.89
CA TYR A 63 -12.98 6.12 -5.09
C TYR A 63 -11.69 5.80 -5.89
N VAL A 64 -11.77 4.90 -6.87
CA VAL A 64 -10.65 4.58 -7.78
C VAL A 64 -10.25 5.78 -8.62
N ALA A 65 -11.22 6.51 -9.18
CA ALA A 65 -10.95 7.74 -9.92
C ALA A 65 -10.27 8.77 -9.03
N ARG A 66 -10.71 8.87 -7.76
CA ARG A 66 -10.05 9.74 -6.79
C ARG A 66 -8.59 9.34 -6.51
N LEU A 67 -8.29 8.06 -6.41
CA LEU A 67 -6.92 7.57 -6.26
C LEU A 67 -6.06 7.90 -7.49
N GLN A 68 -6.63 7.81 -8.69
CA GLN A 68 -5.95 8.18 -9.95
C GLN A 68 -5.69 9.70 -10.05
N GLU A 69 -6.63 10.54 -9.61
CA GLU A 69 -6.42 11.99 -9.53
C GLU A 69 -5.29 12.34 -8.56
N LEU A 70 -5.22 11.63 -7.43
CA LEU A 70 -4.13 11.81 -6.48
C LEU A 70 -2.81 11.38 -7.12
N SER A 71 -2.77 10.28 -7.87
CA SER A 71 -1.53 9.75 -8.46
C SER A 71 -1.69 9.45 -9.96
N PRO A 72 -1.60 10.47 -10.84
CA PRO A 72 -1.86 10.30 -12.27
C PRO A 72 -0.91 9.30 -12.97
N GLU A 73 0.34 9.22 -12.49
CA GLU A 73 1.33 8.25 -12.99
C GLU A 73 1.26 6.88 -12.28
N GLY A 74 0.35 6.72 -11.32
CA GLY A 74 0.24 5.57 -10.43
C GLY A 74 1.05 5.72 -9.14
N PHE A 75 0.97 4.72 -8.26
CA PHE A 75 1.69 4.65 -6.99
C PHE A 75 2.95 3.78 -7.12
N ASP A 76 4.05 4.24 -6.55
CA ASP A 76 5.35 3.57 -6.58
C ASP A 76 5.41 2.38 -5.62
N VAL A 77 4.67 2.49 -4.51
CA VAL A 77 4.50 1.41 -3.54
C VAL A 77 3.03 1.27 -3.19
N ILE A 78 2.51 0.06 -3.24
CA ILE A 78 1.17 -0.29 -2.76
C ILE A 78 1.31 -1.32 -1.65
N LEU A 79 0.76 -1.02 -0.48
CA LEU A 79 0.70 -1.93 0.67
C LEU A 79 -0.73 -2.49 0.76
N GLU A 80 -0.86 -3.77 0.44
CA GLU A 80 -2.16 -4.43 0.23
C GLU A 80 -2.52 -5.41 1.37
N MET A 81 -3.66 -5.20 2.02
CA MET A 81 -4.13 -6.00 3.17
C MET A 81 -5.22 -7.02 2.80
N ALA A 82 -5.79 -6.91 1.61
CA ALA A 82 -6.92 -7.66 1.10
C ALA A 82 -6.74 -8.00 -0.40
N ALA A 83 -5.60 -8.60 -0.78
CA ALA A 83 -5.25 -8.84 -2.18
C ALA A 83 -6.29 -9.68 -2.95
N HIS A 84 -6.99 -10.60 -2.27
CA HIS A 84 -8.16 -11.30 -2.81
C HIS A 84 -9.22 -10.39 -3.44
N ALA A 85 -9.37 -9.16 -2.94
CA ALA A 85 -10.32 -8.17 -3.43
C ALA A 85 -9.69 -7.14 -4.38
N ASN A 86 -8.44 -6.72 -4.13
CA ASN A 86 -7.89 -5.52 -4.74
C ASN A 86 -6.76 -5.75 -5.76
N LEU A 87 -6.15 -6.94 -5.84
CA LEU A 87 -4.92 -7.11 -6.62
C LEU A 87 -5.01 -6.66 -8.09
N PRO A 88 -6.10 -6.92 -8.85
CA PRO A 88 -6.24 -6.38 -10.21
C PRO A 88 -6.28 -4.84 -10.24
N LEU A 89 -6.92 -4.22 -9.25
CA LEU A 89 -6.97 -2.77 -9.08
C LEU A 89 -5.59 -2.22 -8.71
N ASP A 90 -4.86 -2.87 -7.81
CA ASP A 90 -3.51 -2.47 -7.42
C ASP A 90 -2.58 -2.40 -8.63
N LEU A 91 -2.64 -3.41 -9.51
CA LEU A 91 -1.86 -3.42 -10.76
C LEU A 91 -2.27 -2.28 -11.72
N ALA A 92 -3.54 -1.88 -11.72
CA ALA A 92 -4.02 -0.74 -12.49
C ALA A 92 -3.53 0.59 -11.91
N LEU A 93 -3.48 0.71 -10.58
CA LEU A 93 -3.03 1.89 -9.84
C LEU A 93 -1.51 2.00 -9.69
N ALA A 94 -0.77 0.93 -9.95
CA ALA A 94 0.69 0.89 -9.87
C ALA A 94 1.36 1.81 -10.92
N SER A 95 2.43 2.52 -10.54
CA SER A 95 3.30 3.26 -11.47
C SER A 95 4.28 2.31 -12.18
N LYS A 96 5.13 2.84 -13.06
CA LYS A 96 6.22 2.05 -13.68
C LYS A 96 7.29 1.73 -12.65
N ARG A 97 7.84 0.52 -12.67
CA ARG A 97 8.90 0.02 -11.77
C ARG A 97 8.53 0.11 -10.29
N SER A 98 7.26 -0.14 -10.01
CA SER A 98 6.65 -0.06 -8.68
C SER A 98 6.62 -1.42 -7.99
N CYS A 99 6.26 -1.42 -6.71
CA CYS A 99 6.09 -2.64 -5.92
C CYS A 99 4.72 -2.71 -5.24
N VAL A 100 3.98 -3.78 -5.50
CA VAL A 100 2.78 -4.17 -4.75
C VAL A 100 3.18 -5.19 -3.68
N CYS A 101 3.18 -4.78 -2.42
CA CYS A 101 3.47 -5.64 -1.28
C CYS A 101 2.16 -6.25 -0.73
N ILE A 102 1.97 -7.55 -0.97
CA ILE A 102 0.86 -8.31 -0.43
C ILE A 102 1.18 -8.68 1.02
N ILE A 103 0.48 -8.05 1.95
CA ILE A 103 0.60 -8.26 3.39
C ILE A 103 -0.57 -9.11 3.91
N GLY A 104 -1.74 -8.99 3.29
CA GLY A 104 -2.92 -9.77 3.65
C GLY A 104 -3.75 -10.21 2.46
N SER A 105 -4.36 -11.38 2.58
CA SER A 105 -5.35 -11.93 1.66
C SER A 105 -6.15 -13.03 2.33
N LYS A 106 -7.40 -13.24 1.90
CA LYS A 106 -8.08 -14.52 2.14
C LYS A 106 -7.48 -15.58 1.22
N ALA A 107 -7.67 -16.86 1.59
CA ALA A 107 -7.25 -18.02 0.80
C ALA A 107 -8.22 -18.28 -0.37
N GLU A 108 -8.37 -17.30 -1.25
CA GLU A 108 -9.30 -17.31 -2.39
C GLU A 108 -8.51 -17.08 -3.69
N PRO A 109 -8.85 -17.77 -4.80
CA PRO A 109 -8.21 -17.51 -6.09
C PRO A 109 -8.49 -16.09 -6.60
N VAL A 110 -7.48 -15.47 -7.21
CA VAL A 110 -7.60 -14.14 -7.83
C VAL A 110 -7.17 -14.22 -9.29
N GLY A 111 -8.06 -13.79 -10.20
CA GLY A 111 -7.72 -13.65 -11.61
C GLY A 111 -6.92 -12.38 -11.84
N VAL A 112 -5.69 -12.51 -12.34
CA VAL A 112 -4.85 -11.37 -12.73
C VAL A 112 -4.43 -11.50 -14.19
N ASN A 113 -4.26 -10.37 -14.88
CA ASN A 113 -3.65 -10.34 -16.20
C ASN A 113 -2.13 -10.11 -16.05
N PRO A 114 -1.27 -11.11 -16.30
CA PRO A 114 0.18 -10.96 -16.11
C PRO A 114 0.82 -9.90 -17.01
N ARG A 115 0.16 -9.50 -18.11
CA ARG A 115 0.66 -8.38 -18.93
C ARG A 115 0.70 -7.06 -18.16
N ALA A 116 -0.16 -6.90 -17.14
CA ALA A 116 -0.19 -5.70 -16.33
C ALA A 116 1.11 -5.51 -15.52
N THR A 117 1.74 -6.61 -15.07
CA THR A 117 3.05 -6.54 -14.41
C THR A 117 4.16 -6.30 -15.42
N MET A 118 4.11 -6.94 -16.59
CA MET A 118 5.14 -6.82 -17.64
C MET A 118 5.26 -5.39 -18.19
N VAL A 119 4.14 -4.76 -18.58
CA VAL A 119 4.16 -3.45 -19.28
C VAL A 119 4.69 -2.33 -18.38
N LYS A 120 4.45 -2.43 -17.07
CA LYS A 120 4.87 -1.45 -16.08
C LYS A 120 6.10 -1.89 -15.28
N GLU A 121 6.63 -3.08 -15.49
CA GLU A 121 7.68 -3.68 -14.65
C GLU A 121 7.28 -3.70 -13.15
N VAL A 122 6.04 -4.07 -12.83
CA VAL A 122 5.53 -4.12 -11.45
C VAL A 122 6.02 -5.38 -10.75
N ASP A 123 6.60 -5.18 -9.58
CA ASP A 123 7.01 -6.25 -8.68
C ASP A 123 5.89 -6.58 -7.69
N VAL A 124 5.35 -7.79 -7.77
CA VAL A 124 4.33 -8.28 -6.82
C VAL A 124 5.02 -9.15 -5.78
N ARG A 125 5.06 -8.67 -4.53
CA ARG A 125 5.84 -9.28 -3.46
C ARG A 125 4.99 -9.67 -2.27
N GLY A 126 5.00 -10.95 -1.93
CA GLY A 126 4.46 -11.43 -0.65
C GLY A 126 5.32 -10.97 0.53
N VAL A 127 4.67 -10.55 1.61
CA VAL A 127 5.30 -10.17 2.87
C VAL A 127 4.63 -10.93 4.00
N PHE A 128 5.38 -11.84 4.63
CA PHE A 128 4.88 -12.60 5.78
C PHE A 128 5.86 -12.51 6.94
N LEU A 129 5.43 -11.90 8.04
CA LEU A 129 6.28 -11.64 9.21
C LEU A 129 6.88 -12.94 9.78
N GLY A 130 6.16 -14.06 9.69
CA GLY A 130 6.65 -15.36 10.17
C GLY A 130 7.84 -15.94 9.39
N THR A 131 8.17 -15.40 8.21
CA THR A 131 9.35 -15.80 7.43
C THR A 131 10.57 -14.91 7.66
N GLN A 132 10.46 -13.88 8.49
CA GLN A 132 11.54 -12.93 8.72
C GLN A 132 12.71 -13.59 9.44
N THR A 133 13.93 -13.38 8.93
CA THR A 133 15.13 -13.88 9.60
C THR A 133 15.44 -13.08 10.86
N ALA A 134 16.25 -13.63 11.76
CA ALA A 134 16.68 -12.90 12.95
C ALA A 134 17.43 -11.60 12.60
N GLU A 135 18.21 -11.63 11.51
CA GLU A 135 18.93 -10.48 10.98
C GLU A 135 17.97 -9.40 10.44
N GLU A 136 17.01 -9.77 9.60
CA GLU A 136 16.01 -8.85 9.06
C GLU A 136 15.17 -8.21 10.18
N ARG A 137 14.89 -8.95 11.25
CA ARG A 137 14.19 -8.44 12.43
C ARG A 137 15.03 -7.43 13.20
N ALA A 138 16.32 -7.71 13.38
CA ALA A 138 17.25 -6.79 14.02
C ALA A 138 17.43 -5.51 13.18
N GLU A 139 17.52 -5.63 11.86
CA GLU A 139 17.56 -4.49 10.94
C GLU A 139 16.31 -3.62 11.05
N THR A 140 15.13 -4.24 11.03
CA THR A 140 13.86 -3.53 11.19
C THR A 140 13.80 -2.80 12.53
N HIS A 141 14.23 -3.43 13.62
CA HIS A 141 14.25 -2.80 14.94
C HIS A 141 15.16 -1.58 14.99
N ARG A 142 16.37 -1.67 14.41
CA ARG A 142 17.31 -0.53 14.34
C ARG A 142 16.78 0.62 13.50
N ALA A 143 16.02 0.35 12.44
CA ALA A 143 15.43 1.39 11.60
C ALA A 143 14.29 2.17 12.27
N LEU A 144 13.79 1.69 13.42
CA LEU A 144 12.66 2.28 14.17
C LEU A 144 13.10 2.99 15.46
N GLN A 145 14.40 3.01 15.77
CA GLN A 145 14.99 3.72 16.91
C GLN A 145 15.69 5.00 16.45
#